data_AF-J3H3V6-F1
#
_entry.id   AF-J3H3V6-F1
#
_cell.length_a   1.000
_cell.length_b   1.000
_cell.length_c   1.000
_cell.angle_alpha   90.00
_cell.angle_beta   90.00
_cell.angle_gamma   90.00
#
_symmetry.space_group_name_H-M   'P 1'
#
loop_
_entity.id
_entity.type
_entity.pdbx_description
1 polymer ?
#
loop_
_entity_poly.entity_id
_entity_poly.type
_entity_poly.pdbx_seq_one_letter_code
_entity_poly.pdbx_strand_id
1 'polypeptide(L)'
;MNKSRLLMSLFLCAGLAACSSAQVARDEASALIESGQYEAGLARIEEGLRENPRDTELHMALNSGRALAVTSLLSQADMDRAQRNFAGARMTYSRVLNIEPNNRRAQDSLRQLDYLRSMDEKLELARGDLRRGDIYGADRQVKQILELDPKNDGALELQDSIRLVQSRNVVQYPQLRTRLDRPVTLEFRDANLKTIFEVLSQVAGLNFIFDKDLRPDMKATIFVRDVRIEDAVELLLQQNQLHQKVVNENTVLIYPDSPQKIKDYQELVMRTFYLTSIDANTALNMIKTMLKTRDVFVDERLNTLTMRDTGDAVRMA
;
A
#
# COMPACT_ATOMS: atom_id res chain seq x y z
N MET A 1 -80.27 46.24 5.02
CA MET A 1 -79.94 45.01 5.77
C MET A 1 -79.36 43.84 4.93
N ASN A 2 -79.08 43.97 3.62
CA ASN A 2 -78.67 42.81 2.79
C ASN A 2 -77.17 42.68 2.43
N LYS A 3 -76.31 43.68 2.71
CA LYS A 3 -74.88 43.59 2.35
C LYS A 3 -74.06 42.68 3.27
N SER A 4 -74.42 42.58 4.56
CA SER A 4 -73.73 41.72 5.53
C SER A 4 -73.99 40.22 5.29
N ARG A 5 -75.23 39.86 4.90
CA ARG A 5 -75.58 38.47 4.54
C ARG A 5 -74.87 37.99 3.28
N LEU A 6 -74.65 38.85 2.29
CA LEU A 6 -73.96 38.51 1.05
C LEU A 6 -72.45 38.30 1.26
N LEU A 7 -71.82 39.08 2.14
CA LEU A 7 -70.41 38.91 2.52
C LEU A 7 -70.19 37.65 3.37
N MET A 8 -71.16 37.30 4.23
CA MET A 8 -71.12 36.10 5.06
C MET A 8 -71.34 34.81 4.25
N SER A 9 -72.15 34.84 3.19
CA SER A 9 -72.31 33.70 2.27
C SER A 9 -71.14 33.53 1.29
N LEU A 10 -70.45 34.61 0.90
CA LEU A 10 -69.26 34.52 0.04
C LEU A 10 -68.04 33.93 0.80
N PHE A 11 -67.88 34.25 2.09
CA PHE A 11 -66.86 33.63 2.95
C PHE A 11 -67.11 32.14 3.22
N LEU A 12 -68.38 31.72 3.28
CA LEU A 12 -68.74 30.32 3.53
C LEU A 12 -68.45 29.42 2.32
N CYS A 13 -68.64 29.91 1.10
CA CYS A 13 -68.30 29.16 -0.12
C CYS A 13 -66.79 29.04 -0.37
N ALA A 14 -65.99 30.04 0.04
CA ALA A 14 -64.54 29.99 -0.08
C ALA A 14 -63.89 28.97 0.89
N GLY A 15 -64.48 28.77 2.08
CA GLY A 15 -64.03 27.76 3.04
C GLY A 15 -64.31 26.31 2.59
N LEU A 16 -65.44 26.06 1.92
CA LEU A 16 -65.81 24.71 1.46
C LEU A 16 -65.00 24.25 0.24
N ALA A 17 -64.61 25.16 -0.65
CA ALA A 17 -63.76 24.82 -1.79
C ALA A 17 -62.32 24.46 -1.35
N ALA A 18 -61.78 25.17 -0.35
CA ALA A 18 -60.45 24.92 0.21
C ALA A 18 -60.33 23.53 0.87
N CYS A 19 -61.39 23.07 1.56
CA CYS A 19 -61.41 21.72 2.13
C CYS A 19 -61.42 20.61 1.07
N SER A 20 -61.95 20.89 -0.13
CA SER A 20 -62.01 19.89 -1.21
C SER A 20 -60.67 19.69 -1.91
N SER A 21 -59.88 20.74 -2.16
CA SER A 21 -58.58 20.60 -2.84
C SER A 21 -57.52 20.01 -1.92
N ALA A 22 -57.55 20.33 -0.63
CA ALA A 22 -56.65 19.73 0.37
C ALA A 22 -56.86 18.22 0.51
N GLN A 23 -58.12 17.76 0.49
CA GLN A 23 -58.46 16.34 0.53
C GLN A 23 -57.94 15.59 -0.71
N VAL A 24 -58.21 16.12 -1.91
CA VAL A 24 -57.77 15.51 -3.18
C VAL A 24 -56.24 15.39 -3.23
N ALA A 25 -55.51 16.45 -2.84
CA ALA A 25 -54.05 16.43 -2.81
C ALA A 25 -53.50 15.33 -1.89
N ARG A 26 -54.16 15.09 -0.76
CA ARG A 26 -53.77 14.06 0.21
C ARG A 26 -54.02 12.66 -0.31
N ASP A 27 -55.17 12.42 -0.94
CA ASP A 27 -55.55 11.10 -1.45
C ASP A 27 -54.65 10.69 -2.63
N GLU A 28 -54.39 11.62 -3.56
CA GLU A 28 -53.44 11.41 -4.66
C GLU A 28 -52.01 11.17 -4.17
N ALA A 29 -51.56 11.95 -3.18
CA ALA A 29 -50.24 11.75 -2.58
C ALA A 29 -50.12 10.39 -1.88
N SER A 30 -51.16 9.96 -1.16
CA SER A 30 -51.19 8.68 -0.47
C SER A 30 -51.06 7.52 -1.46
N ALA A 31 -51.79 7.57 -2.58
CA ALA A 31 -51.67 6.58 -3.65
C ALA A 31 -50.27 6.54 -4.28
N LEU A 32 -49.63 7.69 -4.49
CA LEU A 32 -48.26 7.77 -4.99
C LEU A 32 -47.26 7.15 -4.01
N ILE A 33 -47.37 7.46 -2.72
CA ILE A 33 -46.52 6.91 -1.66
C ILE A 33 -46.68 5.40 -1.54
N GLU A 34 -47.91 4.88 -1.58
CA GLU A 34 -48.21 3.44 -1.56
C GLU A 34 -47.62 2.71 -2.77
N SER A 35 -47.57 3.36 -3.93
CA SER A 35 -46.92 2.82 -5.13
C SER A 35 -45.38 2.89 -5.12
N GLY A 36 -44.77 3.38 -4.03
CA GLY A 36 -43.32 3.57 -3.90
C GLY A 36 -42.76 4.82 -4.57
N GLN A 37 -43.63 5.69 -5.13
CA GLN A 37 -43.26 6.96 -5.74
C GLN A 37 -43.21 8.07 -4.67
N TYR A 38 -42.34 7.88 -3.68
CA TYR A 38 -42.26 8.73 -2.49
C TYR A 38 -42.07 10.21 -2.80
N GLU A 39 -41.10 10.56 -3.67
CA GLU A 39 -40.80 11.95 -4.01
C GLU A 39 -41.97 12.63 -4.71
N ALA A 40 -42.66 11.92 -5.61
CA ALA A 40 -43.83 12.45 -6.31
C ALA A 40 -45.00 12.68 -5.34
N GLY A 41 -45.24 11.73 -4.43
CA GLY A 41 -46.27 11.87 -3.40
C GLY A 41 -45.99 13.04 -2.45
N LEU A 42 -44.75 13.21 -1.99
CA LEU A 42 -44.35 14.35 -1.16
C LEU A 42 -44.51 15.68 -1.89
N ALA A 43 -44.08 15.77 -3.15
CA ALA A 43 -44.24 16.97 -3.97
C ALA A 43 -45.72 17.34 -4.14
N ARG A 44 -46.61 16.33 -4.24
CA ARG A 44 -48.06 16.54 -4.34
C ARG A 44 -48.65 17.12 -3.05
N ILE A 45 -48.19 16.65 -1.88
CA ILE A 45 -48.60 17.24 -0.57
C ILE A 45 -48.10 18.69 -0.47
N GLU A 46 -46.86 18.96 -0.87
CA GLU A 46 -46.28 20.31 -0.86
C GLU A 46 -47.04 21.27 -1.80
N GLU A 47 -47.55 20.78 -2.93
CA GLU A 47 -48.48 21.52 -3.79
C GLU A 47 -49.80 21.83 -3.09
N GLY A 48 -50.42 20.84 -2.45
CA GLY A 48 -51.64 21.06 -1.67
C GLY A 48 -51.43 22.09 -0.55
N LEU A 49 -50.27 22.09 0.09
CA LEU A 49 -49.90 23.08 1.11
C LEU A 49 -49.62 24.47 0.54
N ARG A 50 -49.16 24.59 -0.71
CA ARG A 50 -49.06 25.90 -1.39
C ARG A 50 -50.43 26.54 -1.58
N GLU A 51 -51.45 25.74 -1.89
CA GLU A 51 -52.83 26.20 -2.03
C GLU A 51 -53.51 26.41 -0.67
N ASN A 52 -53.21 25.55 0.31
CA ASN A 52 -53.82 25.55 1.64
C ASN A 52 -52.76 25.58 2.77
N PRO A 53 -52.07 26.71 3.03
CA PRO A 53 -50.89 26.74 3.91
C PRO A 53 -51.15 26.41 5.39
N ARG A 54 -52.40 26.51 5.85
CA ARG A 54 -52.81 26.30 7.25
C ARG A 54 -53.51 24.96 7.49
N ASP A 55 -53.58 24.10 6.48
CA ASP A 55 -54.24 22.80 6.60
C ASP A 55 -53.41 21.85 7.48
N THR A 56 -53.96 21.46 8.63
CA THR A 56 -53.24 20.65 9.62
C THR A 56 -53.06 19.20 9.15
N GLU A 57 -54.02 18.67 8.40
CA GLU A 57 -53.97 17.29 7.90
C GLU A 57 -52.87 17.12 6.84
N LEU A 58 -52.69 18.09 5.94
CA LEU A 58 -51.60 18.08 4.97
C LEU A 58 -50.22 18.25 5.63
N HIS A 59 -50.09 19.08 6.68
CA HIS A 59 -48.84 19.15 7.45
C HIS A 59 -48.51 17.82 8.13
N MET A 60 -49.50 17.15 8.72
CA MET A 60 -49.33 15.80 9.29
C MET A 60 -48.99 14.76 8.22
N ALA A 61 -49.66 14.81 7.06
CA ALA A 61 -49.40 13.92 5.93
C ALA A 61 -47.99 14.12 5.37
N LEU A 62 -47.49 15.36 5.28
CA LEU A 62 -46.14 15.65 4.83
C LEU A 62 -45.11 15.05 5.79
N ASN A 63 -45.28 15.25 7.10
CA ASN A 63 -44.35 14.75 8.11
C ASN A 63 -44.32 13.22 8.16
N SER A 64 -45.50 12.58 8.18
CA SER A 64 -45.62 11.12 8.17
C SER A 64 -45.13 10.49 6.87
N GLY A 65 -45.45 11.11 5.72
CA GLY A 65 -44.97 10.70 4.41
C GLY A 65 -43.44 10.77 4.29
N ARG A 66 -42.82 11.85 4.80
CA ARG A 66 -41.34 11.98 4.83
C ARG A 66 -40.71 10.88 5.69
N ALA A 67 -41.25 10.65 6.88
CA ALA A 67 -40.74 9.60 7.79
C ALA A 67 -40.85 8.20 7.17
N LEU A 68 -41.97 7.89 6.52
CA LEU A 68 -42.18 6.63 5.81
C LEU A 68 -41.19 6.48 4.64
N ALA A 69 -41.10 7.50 3.78
CA ALA A 69 -40.20 7.49 2.63
C ALA A 69 -38.74 7.28 3.04
N VAL A 70 -38.25 8.03 4.03
CA VAL A 70 -36.89 7.90 4.55
C VAL A 70 -36.65 6.49 5.11
N THR A 71 -37.59 5.94 5.87
CA THR A 71 -37.44 4.60 6.46
C THR A 71 -37.37 3.52 5.37
N SER A 72 -38.27 3.56 4.39
CA SER A 72 -38.32 2.61 3.29
C SER A 72 -37.09 2.68 2.39
N LEU A 73 -36.67 3.90 2.00
CA LEU A 73 -35.48 4.11 1.16
C LEU A 73 -34.19 3.69 1.88
N LEU A 74 -34.04 4.01 3.17
CA LEU A 74 -32.89 3.55 3.95
C LEU A 74 -32.84 2.02 4.01
N SER A 75 -33.98 1.36 4.25
CA SER A 75 -34.03 -0.09 4.28
C SER A 75 -33.66 -0.71 2.93
N GLN A 76 -34.16 -0.16 1.82
CA GLN A 76 -33.81 -0.61 0.48
C GLN A 76 -32.32 -0.41 0.18
N ALA A 77 -31.77 0.77 0.52
CA ALA A 77 -30.36 1.08 0.29
C ALA A 77 -29.44 0.15 1.09
N ASP A 78 -29.81 -0.19 2.34
CA ASP A 78 -29.08 -1.15 3.15
C ASP A 78 -29.13 -2.57 2.58
N MET A 79 -30.27 -2.98 2.00
CA MET A 79 -30.38 -4.27 1.29
C MET A 79 -29.49 -4.31 0.05
N ASP A 80 -29.53 -3.25 -0.78
CA ASP A 80 -28.67 -3.13 -1.95
C ASP A 80 -27.19 -3.21 -1.55
N ARG A 81 -26.81 -2.52 -0.46
CA ARG A 81 -25.44 -2.56 0.09
C ARG A 81 -25.05 -3.96 0.56
N ALA A 82 -25.94 -4.65 1.27
CA ALA A 82 -25.71 -6.03 1.74
C ALA A 82 -25.52 -7.02 0.58
N GLN A 83 -26.20 -6.78 -0.54
CA GLN A 83 -26.07 -7.55 -1.78
C GLN A 83 -24.88 -7.12 -2.67
N ARG A 84 -24.03 -6.20 -2.19
CA ARG A 84 -22.92 -5.58 -2.95
C ARG A 84 -23.36 -4.82 -4.20
N ASN A 85 -24.65 -4.47 -4.32
CA ASN A 85 -25.14 -3.54 -5.32
C ASN A 85 -24.88 -2.09 -4.88
N PHE A 86 -23.61 -1.69 -4.87
CA PHE A 86 -23.19 -0.36 -4.38
C PHE A 86 -23.71 0.79 -5.24
N ALA A 87 -23.94 0.55 -6.54
CA ALA A 87 -24.54 1.54 -7.44
C ALA A 87 -26.00 1.82 -7.05
N GLY A 88 -26.81 0.77 -6.84
CA GLY A 88 -28.19 0.88 -6.37
C GLY A 88 -28.26 1.55 -4.99
N ALA A 89 -27.45 1.08 -4.04
CA ALA A 89 -27.39 1.64 -2.68
C ALA A 89 -27.10 3.15 -2.69
N ARG A 90 -26.10 3.58 -3.48
CA ARG A 90 -25.72 4.99 -3.63
C ARG A 90 -26.89 5.83 -4.18
N MET A 91 -27.55 5.36 -5.23
CA MET A 91 -28.72 6.05 -5.79
C MET A 91 -29.82 6.21 -4.75
N THR A 92 -30.11 5.16 -3.99
CA THR A 92 -31.18 5.16 -2.98
C THR A 92 -30.83 6.02 -1.75
N TYR A 93 -29.59 6.00 -1.25
CA TYR A 93 -29.18 6.95 -0.18
C TYR A 93 -29.22 8.41 -0.65
N SER A 94 -28.87 8.70 -1.91
CA SER A 94 -28.99 10.05 -2.46
C SER A 94 -30.45 10.52 -2.51
N ARG A 95 -31.40 9.62 -2.81
CA ARG A 95 -32.84 9.92 -2.72
C ARG A 95 -33.26 10.29 -1.29
N VAL A 96 -32.73 9.61 -0.27
CA VAL A 96 -32.95 10.00 1.14
C VAL A 96 -32.47 11.42 1.39
N LEU A 97 -31.29 11.80 0.90
CA LEU A 97 -30.76 13.17 1.06
C LEU A 97 -31.54 14.24 0.29
N ASN A 98 -32.22 13.88 -0.79
CA ASN A 98 -33.14 14.80 -1.46
C ASN A 98 -34.37 15.12 -0.60
N ILE A 99 -34.84 14.17 0.21
CA ILE A 99 -35.98 14.34 1.12
C ILE A 99 -35.55 14.98 2.44
N GLU A 100 -34.42 14.52 2.99
CA GLU A 100 -33.86 14.96 4.26
C GLU A 100 -32.35 15.22 4.12
N PRO A 101 -31.93 16.44 3.73
CA PRO A 101 -30.53 16.76 3.44
C PRO A 101 -29.56 16.51 4.60
N ASN A 102 -30.06 16.59 5.83
CA ASN A 102 -29.27 16.42 7.06
C ASN A 102 -29.34 14.99 7.64
N ASN A 103 -29.86 14.01 6.89
CA ASN A 103 -29.94 12.63 7.35
C ASN A 103 -28.52 12.03 7.51
N ARG A 104 -28.04 11.97 8.76
CA ARG A 104 -26.68 11.50 9.09
C ARG A 104 -26.40 10.09 8.59
N ARG A 105 -27.38 9.18 8.72
CA ARG A 105 -27.23 7.78 8.30
C ARG A 105 -26.96 7.65 6.80
N ALA A 106 -27.71 8.40 5.97
CA ALA A 106 -27.50 8.40 4.53
C ALA A 106 -26.15 9.04 4.13
N GLN A 107 -25.76 10.16 4.77
CA GLN A 107 -24.46 10.80 4.54
C GLN A 107 -23.28 9.88 4.91
N ASP A 108 -23.35 9.23 6.08
CA ASP A 108 -22.32 8.28 6.53
C ASP A 108 -22.21 7.08 5.60
N SER A 109 -23.35 6.54 5.16
CA SER A 109 -23.38 5.40 4.25
C SER A 109 -22.78 5.74 2.89
N LEU A 110 -23.09 6.92 2.34
CA LEU A 110 -22.48 7.40 1.08
C LEU A 110 -20.97 7.58 1.21
N ARG A 111 -20.48 8.17 2.31
CA ARG A 111 -19.04 8.27 2.59
C ARG A 111 -18.37 6.89 2.64
N GLN A 112 -19.02 5.91 3.26
CA GLN A 112 -18.51 4.54 3.31
C GLN A 112 -18.44 3.92 1.91
N LEU A 113 -19.44 4.13 1.06
CA LEU A 113 -19.44 3.63 -0.32
C LEU A 113 -18.35 4.31 -1.18
N ASP A 114 -18.10 5.60 -0.99
CA ASP A 114 -17.00 6.31 -1.65
C ASP A 114 -15.63 5.79 -1.21
N TYR A 115 -15.48 5.53 0.10
CA TYR A 115 -14.29 4.92 0.66
C TYR A 115 -13.99 3.57 0.02
N LEU A 116 -14.96 2.65 0.01
CA LEU A 116 -14.82 1.31 -0.57
C LEU A 116 -14.38 1.38 -2.04
N ARG A 117 -15.05 2.20 -2.86
CA ARG A 117 -14.68 2.39 -4.26
C ARG A 117 -13.23 2.87 -4.42
N SER A 118 -12.82 3.86 -3.62
CA SER A 118 -11.46 4.40 -3.70
C SER A 118 -10.38 3.36 -3.35
N MET A 119 -10.69 2.45 -2.42
CA MET A 119 -9.79 1.36 -2.05
C MET A 119 -9.71 0.31 -3.17
N ASP A 120 -10.84 -0.05 -3.78
CA ASP A 120 -10.88 -0.99 -4.91
C ASP A 120 -10.08 -0.46 -6.11
N GLU A 121 -10.20 0.84 -6.44
CA GLU A 121 -9.42 1.48 -7.50
C GLU A 121 -7.91 1.43 -7.23
N LYS A 122 -7.48 1.75 -6.00
CA LYS A 122 -6.07 1.62 -5.58
C LYS A 122 -5.59 0.17 -5.64
N LEU A 123 -6.42 -0.78 -5.24
CA LEU A 123 -6.07 -2.19 -5.27
C LEU A 123 -5.84 -2.67 -6.71
N GLU A 124 -6.68 -2.26 -7.65
CA GLU A 124 -6.50 -2.59 -9.07
C GLU A 124 -5.27 -1.95 -9.69
N LEU A 125 -4.94 -0.72 -9.30
CA LEU A 125 -3.69 -0.08 -9.68
C LEU A 125 -2.47 -0.86 -9.14
N ALA A 126 -2.48 -1.25 -7.86
CA ALA A 126 -1.43 -2.06 -7.25
C ALA A 126 -1.27 -3.43 -7.93
N ARG A 127 -2.38 -4.09 -8.28
CA ARG A 127 -2.37 -5.33 -9.07
C ARG A 127 -1.77 -5.10 -10.46
N GLY A 128 -2.09 -3.96 -11.09
CA GLY A 128 -1.51 -3.53 -12.36
C GLY A 128 0.02 -3.34 -12.30
N ASP A 129 0.51 -2.68 -11.26
CA ASP A 129 1.94 -2.48 -11.01
C ASP A 129 2.65 -3.82 -10.85
N LEU A 130 2.10 -4.72 -10.03
CA LEU A 130 2.68 -6.06 -9.82
C LEU A 130 2.72 -6.87 -11.13
N ARG A 131 1.65 -6.85 -11.94
CA ARG A 131 1.61 -7.54 -13.23
C ARG A 131 2.67 -7.02 -14.21
N ARG A 132 3.01 -5.73 -14.14
CA ARG A 132 4.07 -5.11 -14.96
C ARG A 132 5.47 -5.29 -14.38
N GLY A 133 5.61 -5.93 -13.22
CA GLY A 133 6.88 -6.14 -12.53
C GLY A 133 7.33 -4.96 -11.66
N ASP A 134 6.52 -3.91 -11.52
CA ASP A 134 6.80 -2.82 -10.57
C ASP A 134 6.37 -3.22 -9.15
N ILE A 135 7.22 -4.02 -8.52
CA ILE A 135 7.00 -4.54 -7.16
C ILE A 135 6.95 -3.41 -6.14
N TYR A 136 7.75 -2.36 -6.33
CA TYR A 136 7.86 -1.24 -5.38
C TYR A 136 6.64 -0.31 -5.49
N GLY A 137 6.16 -0.06 -6.71
CA GLY A 137 4.89 0.64 -6.94
C GLY A 137 3.73 -0.12 -6.28
N ALA A 138 3.63 -1.43 -6.52
CA ALA A 138 2.62 -2.28 -5.91
C ALA A 138 2.66 -2.25 -4.37
N ASP A 139 3.85 -2.41 -3.76
CA ASP A 139 4.04 -2.40 -2.29
C ASP A 139 3.64 -1.07 -1.67
N ARG A 140 3.99 0.05 -2.30
CA ARG A 140 3.60 1.38 -1.84
C ARG A 140 2.09 1.54 -1.80
N GLN A 141 1.41 1.14 -2.87
CA GLN A 141 -0.05 1.25 -2.95
C GLN A 141 -0.74 0.36 -1.91
N VAL A 142 -0.27 -0.88 -1.74
CA VAL A 142 -0.79 -1.81 -0.72
C VAL A 142 -0.61 -1.25 0.69
N LYS A 143 0.55 -0.69 1.02
CA LYS A 143 0.80 -0.06 2.33
C LYS A 143 -0.17 1.09 2.61
N GLN A 144 -0.42 1.95 1.63
CA GLN A 144 -1.42 3.03 1.79
C GLN A 144 -2.83 2.50 2.06
N ILE A 145 -3.22 1.40 1.40
CA ILE A 145 -4.53 0.77 1.67
C ILE A 145 -4.56 0.24 3.11
N LEU A 146 -3.51 -0.46 3.55
CA LEU A 146 -3.43 -1.06 4.89
C LEU A 146 -3.26 -0.04 6.02
N GLU A 147 -2.73 1.14 5.74
CA GLU A 147 -2.70 2.27 6.69
C GLU A 147 -4.12 2.80 6.98
N LEU A 148 -5.00 2.79 5.98
CA LEU A 148 -6.38 3.27 6.09
C LEU A 148 -7.35 2.17 6.54
N ASP A 149 -7.17 0.95 6.03
CA ASP A 149 -7.93 -0.24 6.40
C ASP A 149 -6.98 -1.43 6.63
N PRO A 150 -6.52 -1.62 7.88
CA PRO A 150 -5.64 -2.73 8.25
C PRO A 150 -6.23 -4.12 8.03
N LYS A 151 -7.55 -4.23 7.80
CA LYS A 151 -8.27 -5.50 7.61
C LYS A 151 -8.71 -5.71 6.17
N ASN A 152 -8.18 -4.95 5.21
CA ASN A 152 -8.52 -5.11 3.81
C ASN A 152 -7.97 -6.43 3.26
N ASP A 153 -8.83 -7.42 3.07
CA ASP A 153 -8.44 -8.78 2.64
C ASP A 153 -7.67 -8.77 1.31
N GLY A 154 -8.11 -7.96 0.34
CA GLY A 154 -7.48 -7.87 -0.97
C GLY A 154 -6.06 -7.28 -0.91
N ALA A 155 -5.85 -6.28 -0.05
CA ALA A 155 -4.53 -5.70 0.18
C ALA A 155 -3.60 -6.66 0.94
N LEU A 156 -4.10 -7.41 1.92
CA LEU A 156 -3.33 -8.43 2.64
C LEU A 156 -2.87 -9.54 1.71
N GLU A 157 -3.77 -10.07 0.86
CA GLU A 157 -3.42 -11.09 -0.14
C GLU A 157 -2.37 -10.58 -1.14
N LEU A 158 -2.50 -9.33 -1.58
CA LEU A 158 -1.54 -8.72 -2.49
C LEU A 158 -0.19 -8.46 -1.81
N GLN A 159 -0.19 -8.09 -0.53
CA GLN A 159 1.02 -7.94 0.28
C GLN A 159 1.81 -9.25 0.36
N ASP A 160 1.12 -10.37 0.59
CA ASP A 160 1.75 -11.70 0.63
C ASP A 160 2.32 -12.09 -0.74
N SER A 161 1.58 -11.79 -1.82
CA SER A 161 2.04 -12.01 -3.19
C SER A 161 3.31 -11.21 -3.51
N ILE A 162 3.35 -9.94 -3.12
CA ILE A 162 4.52 -9.05 -3.25
C ILE A 162 5.70 -9.64 -2.48
N ARG A 163 5.50 -10.05 -1.23
CA ARG A 163 6.55 -10.64 -0.38
C ARG A 163 7.13 -11.92 -1.01
N LEU A 164 6.30 -12.75 -1.62
CA LEU A 164 6.74 -13.96 -2.32
C LEU A 164 7.60 -13.65 -3.55
N VAL A 165 7.21 -12.65 -4.34
CA VAL A 165 8.00 -12.21 -5.50
C VAL A 165 9.32 -11.59 -5.04
N GLN A 166 9.29 -10.79 -3.97
CA GLN A 166 10.49 -10.22 -3.36
C GLN A 166 11.43 -11.33 -2.86
N SER A 167 10.93 -12.34 -2.14
CA SER A 167 11.77 -13.41 -1.59
C SER A 167 12.44 -14.26 -2.67
N ARG A 168 11.77 -14.51 -3.80
CA ARG A 168 12.36 -15.19 -4.96
C ARG A 168 13.45 -14.36 -5.63
N ASN A 169 13.37 -13.03 -5.55
CA ASN A 169 14.34 -12.10 -6.09
C ASN A 169 15.45 -11.72 -5.09
N VAL A 170 15.42 -12.19 -3.84
CA VAL A 170 16.58 -12.05 -2.94
C VAL A 170 17.58 -13.15 -3.32
N VAL A 171 18.61 -12.79 -4.10
CA VAL A 171 19.85 -13.56 -4.10
C VAL A 171 20.37 -13.50 -2.66
N GLN A 172 20.13 -14.55 -1.88
CA GLN A 172 20.75 -14.67 -0.57
C GLN A 172 22.25 -14.82 -0.79
N TYR A 173 22.98 -13.72 -0.65
CA TYR A 173 24.41 -13.81 -0.46
C TYR A 173 24.65 -14.66 0.79
N PRO A 174 25.53 -15.66 0.75
CA PRO A 174 26.04 -16.25 1.97
C PRO A 174 26.76 -15.14 2.73
N GLN A 175 26.05 -14.50 3.65
CA GLN A 175 26.67 -13.65 4.65
C GLN A 175 27.25 -14.61 5.69
N LEU A 176 28.51 -14.37 6.11
CA LEU A 176 29.03 -15.03 7.30
C LEU A 176 28.02 -14.76 8.42
N ARG A 177 27.44 -15.82 9.00
CA ARG A 177 26.67 -15.66 10.22
C ARG A 177 27.63 -15.10 11.26
N THR A 178 27.30 -13.94 11.80
CA THR A 178 28.02 -13.17 12.83
C THR A 178 28.21 -13.98 14.12
N ARG A 179 29.01 -15.04 14.08
CA ARG A 179 29.71 -15.60 15.26
C ARG A 179 31.06 -14.92 15.48
N LEU A 180 31.31 -13.83 14.74
CA LEU A 180 32.56 -13.08 14.64
C LEU A 180 32.75 -12.01 15.74
N ASP A 181 31.81 -11.90 16.67
CA ASP A 181 31.88 -10.94 17.78
C ASP A 181 32.75 -11.43 18.96
N ARG A 182 33.34 -12.62 18.87
CA ARG A 182 34.30 -13.06 19.88
C ARG A 182 35.63 -12.37 19.62
N PRO A 183 36.11 -11.53 20.54
CA PRO A 183 37.40 -10.90 20.38
C PRO A 183 38.52 -11.95 20.48
N VAL A 184 39.58 -11.75 19.69
CA VAL A 184 40.77 -12.60 19.71
C VAL A 184 42.01 -11.78 20.03
N THR A 185 42.95 -12.43 20.69
CA THR A 185 44.31 -11.92 20.90
C THR A 185 45.27 -12.81 20.14
N LEU A 186 46.00 -12.22 19.20
CA LEU A 186 46.96 -12.91 18.33
C LEU A 186 48.30 -12.22 18.47
N GLU A 187 49.36 -12.98 18.74
CA GLU A 187 50.72 -12.48 18.88
C GLU A 187 51.68 -13.37 18.08
N PHE A 188 51.68 -13.20 16.76
CA PHE A 188 52.52 -13.97 15.84
C PHE A 188 53.65 -13.10 15.28
N ARG A 189 54.87 -13.63 15.32
CA ARG A 189 56.07 -13.05 14.70
C ARG A 189 56.59 -13.99 13.63
N ASP A 190 56.69 -13.51 12.40
CA ASP A 190 57.25 -14.26 11.26
C ASP A 190 56.66 -15.68 11.14
N ALA A 191 55.37 -15.83 11.43
CA ALA A 191 54.70 -17.13 11.47
C ALA A 191 54.09 -17.46 10.10
N ASN A 192 54.00 -18.75 9.78
CA ASN A 192 53.36 -19.20 8.54
C ASN A 192 51.88 -18.81 8.53
N LEU A 193 51.44 -18.18 7.44
CA LEU A 193 50.09 -17.67 7.29
C LEU A 193 49.02 -18.76 7.44
N LYS A 194 49.26 -19.97 6.91
CA LYS A 194 48.31 -21.10 7.04
C LYS A 194 48.11 -21.48 8.50
N THR A 195 49.19 -21.52 9.28
CA THR A 195 49.13 -21.82 10.71
C THR A 195 48.33 -20.76 11.48
N ILE A 196 48.48 -19.48 11.13
CA ILE A 196 47.68 -18.40 11.75
C ILE A 196 46.19 -18.61 11.47
N PHE A 197 45.82 -18.92 10.22
CA PHE A 197 44.43 -19.21 9.84
C PHE A 197 43.89 -20.53 10.44
N GLU A 198 44.72 -21.53 10.67
CA GLU A 198 44.34 -22.75 11.41
C GLU A 198 43.96 -22.44 12.86
N VAL A 199 44.71 -21.56 13.53
CA VAL A 199 44.37 -21.10 14.88
C VAL A 199 43.07 -20.29 14.86
N LEU A 200 42.92 -19.38 13.89
CA LEU A 200 41.67 -18.63 13.70
C LEU A 200 40.48 -19.56 13.43
N SER A 201 40.68 -20.62 12.65
CA SER A 201 39.66 -21.64 12.36
C SER A 201 39.13 -22.28 13.64
N GLN A 202 40.03 -22.68 14.54
CA GLN A 202 39.68 -23.31 15.81
C GLN A 202 38.96 -22.35 16.77
N VAL A 203 39.41 -21.09 16.85
CA VAL A 203 38.84 -20.10 17.77
C VAL A 203 37.49 -19.56 17.27
N ALA A 204 37.38 -19.30 15.97
CA ALA A 204 36.20 -18.73 15.32
C ALA A 204 35.13 -19.77 14.96
N GLY A 205 35.51 -21.05 14.84
CA GLY A 205 34.66 -22.07 14.24
C GLY A 205 34.42 -21.86 12.75
N LEU A 206 35.39 -21.26 12.05
CA LEU A 206 35.36 -21.02 10.60
C LEU A 206 36.31 -22.00 9.90
N ASN A 207 36.03 -22.32 8.64
CA ASN A 207 36.87 -23.13 7.77
C ASN A 207 37.53 -22.20 6.75
N PHE A 208 38.85 -22.27 6.63
CA PHE A 208 39.57 -21.53 5.60
C PHE A 208 40.03 -22.49 4.51
N ILE A 209 39.65 -22.21 3.27
CA ILE A 209 40.12 -22.91 2.08
C ILE A 209 41.12 -22.00 1.38
N PHE A 210 42.24 -22.55 0.94
CA PHE A 210 43.28 -21.79 0.24
C PHE A 210 43.26 -22.14 -1.24
N ASP A 211 43.28 -21.12 -2.09
CA ASP A 211 43.51 -21.30 -3.52
C ASP A 211 44.88 -21.95 -3.78
N LYS A 212 44.96 -22.77 -4.83
CA LYS A 212 46.17 -23.52 -5.22
C LYS A 212 47.37 -22.62 -5.56
N ASP A 213 47.13 -21.37 -5.97
CA ASP A 213 48.17 -20.44 -6.42
C ASP A 213 48.71 -19.59 -5.24
N LEU A 214 48.29 -19.88 -4.00
CA LEU A 214 48.87 -19.31 -2.80
C LEU A 214 50.23 -19.92 -2.49
N ARG A 215 51.22 -19.06 -2.28
CA ARG A 215 52.56 -19.47 -1.89
C ARG A 215 52.53 -20.14 -0.49
N PRO A 216 53.08 -21.36 -0.34
CA PRO A 216 53.00 -22.10 0.92
C PRO A 216 53.88 -21.54 2.04
N ASP A 217 54.89 -20.73 1.70
CA ASP A 217 55.90 -20.14 2.57
C ASP A 217 55.56 -18.70 2.99
N MET A 218 54.33 -18.23 2.74
CA MET A 218 53.90 -16.90 3.17
C MET A 218 53.94 -16.77 4.69
N LYS A 219 54.55 -15.69 5.15
CA LYS A 219 54.68 -15.37 6.57
C LYS A 219 54.02 -14.04 6.87
N ALA A 220 53.42 -13.95 8.06
CA ALA A 220 52.82 -12.72 8.56
C ALA A 220 53.27 -12.46 9.99
N THR A 221 53.25 -11.18 10.35
CA THR A 221 53.46 -10.71 11.72
C THR A 221 52.25 -9.91 12.12
N ILE A 222 51.51 -10.38 13.13
CA ILE A 222 50.29 -9.75 13.62
C ILE A 222 50.33 -9.71 15.14
N PHE A 223 50.06 -8.51 15.69
CA PHE A 223 49.89 -8.29 17.12
C PHE A 223 48.59 -7.52 17.34
N VAL A 224 47.55 -8.25 17.71
CA VAL A 224 46.24 -7.67 17.99
C VAL A 224 45.76 -8.22 19.31
N ARG A 225 45.13 -7.36 20.12
CA ARG A 225 44.54 -7.73 21.41
C ARG A 225 43.09 -7.26 21.43
N ASP A 226 42.20 -8.18 21.79
CA ASP A 226 40.77 -7.92 21.91
C ASP A 226 40.13 -7.40 20.61
N VAL A 227 40.60 -7.90 19.45
CA VAL A 227 40.13 -7.47 18.11
C VAL A 227 39.12 -8.48 17.56
N ARG A 228 38.11 -8.00 16.83
CA ARG A 228 37.12 -8.87 16.18
C ARG A 228 37.82 -9.78 15.16
N ILE A 229 37.33 -11.00 15.01
CA ILE A 229 37.95 -11.98 14.12
C ILE A 229 37.91 -11.50 12.66
N GLU A 230 36.84 -10.81 12.26
CA GLU A 230 36.70 -10.16 10.95
C GLU A 230 37.88 -9.21 10.68
N ASP A 231 38.12 -8.28 11.60
CA ASP A 231 39.18 -7.26 11.46
C ASP A 231 40.57 -7.91 11.44
N ALA A 232 40.79 -8.94 12.27
CA ALA A 232 42.06 -9.67 12.29
C ALA A 232 42.33 -10.42 10.98
N VAL A 233 41.29 -11.04 10.40
CA VAL A 233 41.37 -11.68 9.08
C VAL A 233 41.65 -10.63 8.00
N GLU A 234 40.92 -9.51 8.00
CA GLU A 234 41.10 -8.43 7.03
C GLU A 234 42.52 -7.86 7.05
N LEU A 235 43.08 -7.62 8.24
CA LEU A 235 44.47 -7.18 8.39
C LEU A 235 45.48 -8.18 7.80
N LEU A 236 45.29 -9.47 8.05
CA LEU A 236 46.15 -10.53 7.50
C LEU A 236 46.07 -10.58 5.97
N LEU A 237 44.86 -10.46 5.42
CA LEU A 237 44.64 -10.46 3.97
C LEU A 237 45.29 -9.24 3.31
N GLN A 238 45.08 -8.06 3.89
CA GLN A 238 45.63 -6.79 3.38
C GLN A 238 47.17 -6.79 3.38
N GLN A 239 47.79 -7.25 4.47
CA GLN A 239 49.26 -7.33 4.57
C GLN A 239 49.87 -8.27 3.52
N ASN A 240 49.13 -9.30 3.10
CA ASN A 240 49.63 -10.37 2.25
C ASN A 240 49.14 -10.29 0.79
N GLN A 241 48.45 -9.20 0.40
CA GLN A 241 47.85 -9.04 -0.93
C GLN A 241 46.90 -10.19 -1.27
N LEU A 242 45.99 -10.50 -0.35
CA LEU A 242 45.01 -11.58 -0.48
C LEU A 242 43.59 -11.01 -0.42
N HIS A 243 42.67 -11.75 -1.01
CA HIS A 243 41.24 -11.53 -0.90
C HIS A 243 40.55 -12.76 -0.34
N GLN A 244 39.30 -12.56 0.11
CA GLN A 244 38.45 -13.63 0.59
C GLN A 244 37.13 -13.71 -0.18
N LYS A 245 36.58 -14.92 -0.26
CA LYS A 245 35.24 -15.20 -0.73
C LYS A 245 34.52 -16.06 0.30
N VAL A 246 33.36 -15.63 0.75
CA VAL A 246 32.49 -16.46 1.61
C VAL A 246 31.87 -17.54 0.73
N VAL A 247 32.15 -18.80 1.03
CA VAL A 247 31.61 -19.96 0.30
C VAL A 247 30.28 -20.38 0.91
N ASN A 248 30.17 -20.35 2.24
CA ASN A 248 28.95 -20.66 2.99
C ASN A 248 29.06 -20.04 4.41
N GLU A 249 28.09 -20.33 5.29
CA GLU A 249 27.99 -19.75 6.63
C GLU A 249 29.25 -19.91 7.51
N ASN A 250 30.09 -20.93 7.26
CA ASN A 250 31.27 -21.22 8.06
C ASN A 250 32.55 -21.42 7.24
N THR A 251 32.55 -21.15 5.94
CA THR A 251 33.69 -21.45 5.06
C THR A 251 34.07 -20.25 4.21
N VAL A 252 35.36 -19.90 4.24
CA VAL A 252 35.96 -18.77 3.54
C VAL A 252 37.08 -19.27 2.64
N LEU A 253 37.00 -18.95 1.35
CA LEU A 253 38.08 -19.18 0.38
C LEU A 253 39.00 -17.96 0.38
N ILE A 254 40.30 -18.18 0.56
CA ILE A 254 41.35 -17.16 0.48
C ILE A 254 42.10 -17.34 -0.84
N TYR A 255 42.30 -16.25 -1.57
CA TYR A 255 42.96 -16.27 -2.88
C TYR A 255 43.84 -15.03 -3.10
N PRO A 256 44.83 -15.07 -4.02
CA PRO A 256 45.69 -13.92 -4.30
C PRO A 256 44.91 -12.74 -4.89
N ASP A 257 45.25 -11.53 -4.46
CA ASP A 257 44.79 -10.28 -5.07
C ASP A 257 45.45 -10.09 -6.43
N SER A 258 44.94 -10.80 -7.43
CA SER A 258 45.34 -10.69 -8.83
C SER A 258 44.12 -10.45 -9.69
N PRO A 259 44.22 -9.67 -10.78
CA PRO A 259 43.08 -9.39 -11.65
C PRO A 259 42.40 -10.65 -12.20
N GLN A 260 43.18 -11.70 -12.45
CA GLN A 260 42.67 -13.00 -12.91
C GLN A 260 41.83 -13.67 -11.83
N LYS A 261 42.36 -13.80 -10.61
CA LYS A 261 41.66 -14.47 -9.49
C LYS A 261 40.45 -13.68 -8.99
N ILE A 262 40.53 -12.35 -8.98
CA ILE A 262 39.37 -11.50 -8.71
C ILE A 262 38.28 -11.82 -9.74
N LYS A 263 38.58 -11.86 -11.03
CA LYS A 263 37.56 -12.19 -12.05
C LYS A 263 37.00 -13.61 -11.90
N ASP A 264 37.82 -14.57 -11.49
CA ASP A 264 37.42 -15.97 -11.35
C ASP A 264 36.56 -16.22 -10.10
N TYR A 265 36.81 -15.51 -9.00
CA TYR A 265 36.15 -15.74 -7.71
C TYR A 265 35.11 -14.69 -7.33
N GLN A 266 35.26 -13.45 -7.78
CA GLN A 266 34.33 -12.36 -7.47
C GLN A 266 32.97 -12.65 -8.12
N GLU A 267 31.96 -12.82 -7.27
CA GLU A 267 30.60 -12.99 -7.74
C GLU A 267 30.03 -11.61 -8.09
N LEU A 268 29.78 -11.44 -9.38
CA LEU A 268 29.04 -10.30 -9.89
C LEU A 268 27.57 -10.69 -10.00
N VAL A 269 26.73 -9.92 -9.36
CA VAL A 269 25.27 -10.06 -9.46
C VAL A 269 24.72 -9.02 -10.40
N MET A 270 23.53 -9.26 -10.93
CA MET A 270 22.75 -8.26 -11.65
C MET A 270 21.54 -7.88 -10.82
N ARG A 271 21.31 -6.58 -10.65
CA ARG A 271 20.13 -6.06 -9.95
C ARG A 271 19.52 -4.90 -10.71
N THR A 272 18.21 -4.94 -10.89
CA THR A 272 17.41 -3.84 -11.45
C THR A 272 16.73 -3.08 -10.32
N PHE A 273 16.95 -1.77 -10.30
CA PHE A 273 16.37 -0.79 -9.41
C PHE A 273 15.28 -0.02 -10.14
N TYR A 274 14.09 0.03 -9.57
CA TYR A 274 12.97 0.82 -10.09
C TYR A 274 12.97 2.18 -9.42
N LEU A 275 13.04 3.25 -10.21
CA LEU A 275 13.25 4.60 -9.70
C LEU A 275 11.92 5.36 -9.70
N THR A 276 11.56 5.97 -8.57
CA THR A 276 10.25 6.65 -8.44
C THR A 276 10.33 8.16 -8.30
N SER A 277 11.48 8.68 -7.88
CA SER A 277 11.64 10.09 -7.49
C SER A 277 12.84 10.77 -8.15
N ILE A 278 13.57 10.01 -8.96
CA ILE A 278 14.73 10.46 -9.72
C ILE A 278 14.65 9.84 -11.11
N ASP A 279 15.10 10.56 -12.13
CA ASP A 279 15.21 10.01 -13.48
C ASP A 279 16.42 9.07 -13.57
N ALA A 280 16.30 8.06 -14.43
CA ALA A 280 17.29 7.00 -14.50
C ALA A 280 18.67 7.45 -14.97
N ASN A 281 18.78 8.49 -15.79
CA ASN A 281 20.07 9.03 -16.25
C ASN A 281 20.80 9.80 -15.13
N THR A 282 20.08 10.60 -14.35
CA THR A 282 20.64 11.27 -13.18
C THR A 282 21.08 10.24 -12.13
N ALA A 283 20.26 9.22 -11.86
CA ALA A 283 20.61 8.12 -10.97
C ALA A 283 21.86 7.35 -11.45
N LEU A 284 21.96 7.07 -12.75
CA LEU A 284 23.13 6.44 -13.38
C LEU A 284 24.41 7.22 -13.12
N ASN A 285 24.39 8.54 -13.34
CA ASN A 285 25.55 9.39 -13.13
C ASN A 285 25.97 9.40 -11.66
N MET A 286 25.00 9.53 -10.75
CA MET A 286 25.25 9.52 -9.30
C MET A 286 25.90 8.21 -8.85
N ILE A 287 25.33 7.06 -9.25
CA ILE A 287 25.83 5.73 -8.89
C ILE A 287 27.23 5.48 -9.48
N LYS A 288 27.46 5.84 -10.75
CA LYS A 288 28.79 5.72 -11.38
C LYS A 288 29.84 6.55 -10.65
N THR A 289 29.52 7.76 -10.20
CA THR A 289 30.45 8.61 -9.47
C THR A 289 30.75 8.09 -8.07
N MET A 290 29.75 7.63 -7.33
CA MET A 290 29.93 7.19 -5.94
C MET A 290 30.58 5.80 -5.84
N LEU A 291 30.10 4.84 -6.62
CA LEU A 291 30.52 3.43 -6.49
C LEU A 291 31.61 3.02 -7.48
N LYS A 292 31.96 3.90 -8.44
CA LYS A 292 32.91 3.61 -9.53
C LYS A 292 32.56 2.35 -10.33
N THR A 293 31.27 1.97 -10.33
CA THR A 293 30.74 0.83 -11.05
C THR A 293 30.78 1.07 -12.57
N ARG A 294 31.01 0.02 -13.35
CA ARG A 294 31.17 0.09 -14.80
C ARG A 294 29.93 -0.35 -15.54
N ASP A 295 29.36 -1.48 -15.12
CA ASP A 295 28.30 -2.17 -15.85
C ASP A 295 26.94 -1.74 -15.32
N VAL A 296 26.53 -0.52 -15.67
CA VAL A 296 25.20 0.03 -15.32
C VAL A 296 24.46 0.45 -16.58
N PHE A 297 23.23 -0.04 -16.70
CA PHE A 297 22.32 0.15 -17.81
C PHE A 297 21.04 0.83 -17.34
N VAL A 298 20.42 1.63 -18.19
CA VAL A 298 19.19 2.35 -17.88
C VAL A 298 18.13 2.00 -18.92
N ASP A 299 16.89 1.80 -18.46
CA ASP A 299 15.70 1.82 -19.31
C ASP A 299 14.87 3.06 -18.93
N GLU A 300 14.90 4.08 -19.79
CA GLU A 300 14.17 5.34 -19.57
C GLU A 300 12.66 5.16 -19.62
N ARG A 301 12.16 4.24 -20.44
CA ARG A 301 10.72 3.99 -20.61
C ARG A 301 10.11 3.42 -19.34
N LEU A 302 10.85 2.55 -18.65
CA LEU A 302 10.45 1.96 -17.37
C LEU A 302 10.99 2.73 -16.16
N ASN A 303 11.78 3.78 -16.38
CA ASN A 303 12.55 4.50 -15.37
C ASN A 303 13.30 3.54 -14.41
N THR A 304 14.08 2.62 -14.97
CA THR A 304 14.85 1.64 -14.20
C THR A 304 16.35 1.74 -14.46
N LEU A 305 17.13 1.29 -13.48
CA LEU A 305 18.58 1.19 -13.53
C LEU A 305 19.00 -0.24 -13.20
N THR A 306 19.66 -0.92 -14.13
CA THR A 306 20.21 -2.27 -13.93
C THR A 306 21.71 -2.20 -13.76
N MET A 307 22.23 -2.66 -12.63
CA MET A 307 23.65 -2.70 -12.32
C MET A 307 24.14 -4.14 -12.23
N ARG A 308 25.32 -4.40 -12.81
CA ARG A 308 26.11 -5.60 -12.60
C ARG A 308 27.36 -5.28 -11.81
N ASP A 309 27.42 -5.72 -10.56
CA ASP A 309 28.56 -5.46 -9.67
C ASP A 309 28.64 -6.53 -8.55
N THR A 310 29.61 -6.38 -7.66
CA THR A 310 29.68 -7.12 -6.40
C THR A 310 28.42 -6.93 -5.57
N GLY A 311 28.07 -7.95 -4.77
CA GLY A 311 26.91 -7.87 -3.87
C GLY A 311 26.94 -6.65 -2.94
N ASP A 312 28.13 -6.22 -2.49
CA ASP A 312 28.29 -5.05 -1.63
C ASP A 312 27.99 -3.75 -2.35
N ALA A 313 28.53 -3.55 -3.56
CA ALA A 313 28.19 -2.40 -4.39
C ALA A 313 26.70 -2.36 -4.72
N VAL A 314 26.09 -3.51 -5.01
CA VAL A 314 24.64 -3.62 -5.23
C VAL A 314 23.82 -3.30 -3.98
N ARG A 315 24.33 -3.56 -2.77
CA ARG A 315 23.64 -3.19 -1.52
C ARG A 315 23.77 -1.70 -1.17
N MET A 316 24.86 -1.06 -1.58
CA MET A 316 25.09 0.37 -1.33
C MET A 316 24.33 1.29 -2.30
N ALA A 317 24.02 0.80 -3.50
CA ALA A 317 23.22 1.51 -4.50
C ALA A 317 21.73 1.55 -4.15
#